data_AF-A0A9D2IW33-F1
#
_entry.id   AF-A0A9D2IW33-F1
#
_cell.length_a   1.000
_cell.length_b   1.000
_cell.length_c   1.000
_cell.angle_alpha   90.00
_cell.angle_beta   90.00
_cell.angle_gamma   90.00
#
_symmetry.space_group_name_H-M   'P 1'
#
loop_
_entity.id
_entity.type
_entity.pdbx_description
1 polymer ?
#
loop_
_entity_poly.entity_id
_entity_poly.type
_entity_poly.pdbx_seq_one_letter_code
_entity_poly.pdbx_strand_id
1 'polypeptide(L)'
;MKYSVIDVSSSSISMVVAANGGTNEVVFKERAALSLTHYLEGDKLSARGMEKLAALLDHMKAVACAEGAQRCYVISTAALRHVANSEQIAAFVHEKTGLTINFIDEPTEAYCDYIANLSYRSYDRAVLIDLGGKSIEICDLSKSEKAEMFGFEFGLVDLNRKFVGNIYPTEDEVKSIRKYLKKKFDAASLPEEGTFATAVLVGASAMAIYDIYADFAKADRTGARIIEYKKYKKLVKRLLEGADRSSLVLKNAPEKVYVIGAAAVALKVLFKRFGVETIVVSESGVKEGYLRLVLDGREEGDYALLTPPASSEREAAAPEDVMLVAEPKPDDAPAAPEPPASEPADAPQSPAPEKSSAPASRRRGRPKKTPEQAAQPKPAAKKPAAKKPAAKKPAAEKPAVKKAEPAQAAKSEESSAPKRRGRPKKNAE
;
A
#
# COMPACT_ATOMS: atom_id res chain seq x y z
N MET A 1 7.23 13.64 27.26
CA MET A 1 5.81 13.38 26.97
C MET A 1 5.71 12.44 25.80
N LYS A 2 4.77 11.49 25.80
CA LYS A 2 4.51 10.61 24.65
C LYS A 2 3.11 10.84 24.09
N TYR A 3 2.97 10.68 22.78
CA TYR A 3 1.71 10.84 22.04
C TYR A 3 1.40 9.56 21.27
N SER A 4 0.12 9.23 21.13
CA SER A 4 -0.34 8.16 20.25
C SER A 4 -1.19 8.72 19.13
N VAL A 5 -1.01 8.20 17.91
CA VAL A 5 -1.93 8.42 16.79
C VAL A 5 -2.40 7.07 16.27
N ILE A 6 -3.71 6.86 16.31
CA ILE A 6 -4.40 5.71 15.74
C ILE A 6 -5.03 6.13 14.42
N ASP A 7 -4.74 5.41 13.35
CA ASP A 7 -5.31 5.60 12.02
C ASP A 7 -6.27 4.47 11.68
N VAL A 8 -7.53 4.85 11.43
CA VAL A 8 -8.61 3.99 10.94
C VAL A 8 -8.64 4.05 9.41
N SER A 9 -7.95 3.09 8.79
CA SER A 9 -7.90 2.92 7.34
C SER A 9 -8.96 1.92 6.84
N SER A 10 -9.09 1.78 5.52
CA SER A 10 -10.10 0.90 4.91
C SER A 10 -9.85 -0.61 5.16
N SER A 11 -8.61 -1.00 5.42
CA SER A 11 -8.21 -2.41 5.54
C SER A 11 -7.55 -2.78 6.87
N SER A 12 -7.25 -1.78 7.71
CA SER A 12 -6.56 -1.96 8.98
C SER A 12 -6.78 -0.80 9.92
N ILE A 13 -6.56 -1.04 11.20
CA ILE A 13 -6.33 0.01 12.20
C ILE A 13 -4.85 -0.08 12.55
N SER A 14 -4.15 1.05 12.54
CA SER A 14 -2.73 1.10 12.90
C SER A 14 -2.43 2.23 13.87
N MET A 15 -1.50 2.01 14.79
CA MET A 15 -1.13 2.94 15.82
C MET A 15 0.37 3.19 15.80
N VAL A 16 0.76 4.43 16.10
CA VAL A 16 2.13 4.79 16.48
C VAL A 16 2.11 5.43 17.86
N VAL A 17 3.12 5.15 18.68
CA VAL A 17 3.43 5.95 19.87
C VAL A 17 4.76 6.63 19.64
N ALA A 18 4.79 7.95 19.82
CA ALA A 18 5.96 8.77 19.60
C ALA A 18 6.36 9.50 20.88
N ALA A 19 7.67 9.59 21.13
CA ALA A 19 8.24 10.32 22.25
C ALA A 19 8.62 11.75 21.82
N ASN A 20 8.22 12.73 22.63
CA ASN A 20 8.62 14.11 22.42
C ASN A 20 10.07 14.32 22.89
N GLY A 21 11.00 14.25 21.95
CA GLY A 21 12.41 14.62 22.09
C GLY A 21 12.86 15.66 21.05
N GLY A 22 11.92 16.44 20.49
CA GLY A 22 12.17 17.40 19.39
C GLY A 22 11.93 16.85 17.97
N THR A 23 12.11 15.54 17.77
CA THR A 23 11.92 14.86 16.47
C THR A 23 10.65 14.01 16.39
N ASN A 24 9.86 13.90 17.47
CA ASN A 24 8.69 13.00 17.58
C ASN A 24 9.02 11.57 17.15
N GLU A 25 10.11 11.02 17.69
CA GLU A 25 10.59 9.68 17.35
C GLU A 25 9.53 8.63 17.69
N VAL A 26 9.21 7.78 16.71
CA VAL A 26 8.28 6.66 16.89
C VAL A 26 8.97 5.55 17.67
N VAL A 27 8.49 5.29 18.88
CA VAL A 27 9.04 4.28 19.80
C VAL A 27 8.25 2.98 19.80
N PHE A 28 7.02 2.99 19.29
CA PHE A 28 6.17 1.80 19.21
C PHE A 28 5.22 1.90 18.01
N LYS A 29 4.94 0.75 17.37
CA LYS A 29 3.97 0.61 16.28
C LYS A 29 3.13 -0.65 16.50
N GLU A 30 1.83 -0.55 16.31
CA GLU A 30 0.92 -1.71 16.29
C GLU A 30 -0.03 -1.62 15.10
N ARG A 31 -0.45 -2.76 14.57
CA ARG A 31 -1.44 -2.84 13.50
C ARG A 31 -2.33 -4.05 13.70
N ALA A 32 -3.63 -3.83 13.52
CA ALA A 32 -4.65 -4.87 13.47
C ALA A 32 -5.37 -4.83 12.11
N ALA A 33 -5.65 -6.01 11.55
CA ALA A 33 -6.42 -6.11 10.32
C ALA A 33 -7.91 -5.87 10.61
N LEU A 34 -8.53 -4.94 9.88
CA LEU A 34 -9.96 -4.67 9.90
C LEU A 34 -10.38 -4.10 8.55
N SER A 35 -10.94 -4.96 7.69
CA SER A 35 -11.50 -4.52 6.41
C SER A 35 -12.92 -4.00 6.62
N LEU A 36 -13.05 -2.68 6.80
CA LEU A 36 -14.34 -2.02 7.02
C LEU A 36 -15.31 -2.28 5.87
N THR A 37 -14.80 -2.49 4.66
CA THR A 37 -15.62 -2.82 3.48
C THR A 37 -16.41 -4.12 3.62
N HIS A 38 -15.97 -5.08 4.44
CA HIS A 38 -16.72 -6.31 4.69
C HIS A 38 -17.86 -6.14 5.70
N TYR A 39 -17.91 -5.00 6.38
CA TYR A 39 -18.94 -4.68 7.35
C TYR A 39 -19.90 -3.59 6.84
N LEU A 40 -19.80 -3.21 5.56
CA LEU A 40 -20.73 -2.28 4.93
C LEU A 40 -22.02 -3.01 4.53
N GLU A 41 -23.15 -2.41 4.86
CA GLU A 41 -24.49 -2.76 4.41
C GLU A 41 -25.00 -1.61 3.53
N GLY A 42 -24.81 -1.74 2.21
CA GLY A 42 -24.98 -0.62 1.29
C GLY A 42 -23.87 0.42 1.45
N ASP A 43 -24.24 1.65 1.79
CA ASP A 43 -23.34 2.77 2.04
C ASP A 43 -23.09 3.04 3.54
N LYS A 44 -23.67 2.21 4.43
CA LYS A 44 -23.55 2.34 5.90
C LYS A 44 -22.65 1.27 6.49
N LEU A 45 -21.95 1.59 7.57
CA LEU A 45 -21.29 0.59 8.41
C LEU A 45 -22.35 -0.08 9.29
N SER A 46 -22.41 -1.41 9.23
CA SER A 46 -23.30 -2.24 10.06
C SER A 46 -23.02 -2.06 11.55
N ALA A 47 -24.00 -2.38 12.40
CA ALA A 47 -23.82 -2.40 13.85
C ALA A 47 -22.66 -3.32 14.29
N ARG A 48 -22.53 -4.50 13.65
CA ARG A 48 -21.40 -5.40 13.87
C ARG A 48 -20.04 -4.76 13.52
N GLY A 49 -20.00 -3.96 12.45
CA GLY A 49 -18.82 -3.20 12.05
C GLY A 49 -18.45 -2.13 13.09
N MET A 50 -19.43 -1.39 13.60
CA MET A 50 -19.23 -0.38 14.63
C MET A 50 -18.71 -0.99 15.95
N GLU A 51 -19.30 -2.10 16.40
CA GLU A 51 -18.81 -2.83 17.59
C GLU A 51 -17.37 -3.33 17.42
N LYS A 52 -17.03 -3.86 16.24
CA LYS A 52 -15.66 -4.31 15.94
C LYS A 52 -14.66 -3.17 15.89
N LEU A 53 -15.04 -2.03 15.30
CA LEU A 53 -14.22 -0.82 15.27
C LEU A 53 -13.99 -0.30 16.69
N ALA A 54 -15.04 -0.13 17.49
CA ALA A 54 -14.94 0.37 18.86
C ALA A 54 -14.08 -0.55 19.74
N ALA A 55 -14.26 -1.87 19.66
CA ALA A 55 -13.46 -2.82 20.43
C ALA A 55 -11.96 -2.76 20.09
N LEU A 56 -11.62 -2.62 18.81
CA LEU A 56 -10.22 -2.47 18.40
C LEU A 56 -9.63 -1.12 18.78
N LEU A 57 -10.40 -0.04 18.72
CA LEU A 57 -9.96 1.27 19.17
C LEU A 57 -9.74 1.31 20.69
N ASP A 58 -10.61 0.66 21.48
CA ASP A 58 -10.43 0.56 22.93
C ASP A 58 -9.19 -0.24 23.30
N HIS A 59 -8.92 -1.35 22.58
CA HIS A 59 -7.67 -2.10 22.70
C HIS A 59 -6.45 -1.22 22.39
N MET A 60 -6.44 -0.51 21.25
CA MET A 60 -5.33 0.38 20.87
C MET A 60 -5.13 1.51 21.89
N LYS A 61 -6.20 2.06 22.47
CA LYS A 61 -6.14 3.04 23.56
C LYS A 61 -5.47 2.45 24.80
N ALA A 62 -5.83 1.23 25.20
CA ALA A 62 -5.21 0.54 26.33
C ALA A 62 -3.71 0.30 26.09
N VAL A 63 -3.32 -0.14 24.89
CA VAL A 63 -1.91 -0.30 24.52
C VAL A 63 -1.18 1.04 24.53
N ALA A 64 -1.73 2.09 23.92
CA ALA A 64 -1.14 3.43 23.96
C ALA A 64 -0.86 3.90 25.39
N CYS A 65 -1.81 3.66 26.29
CA CYS A 65 -1.69 3.99 27.71
C CYS A 65 -0.56 3.20 28.38
N ALA A 66 -0.46 1.90 28.11
CA ALA A 66 0.61 1.03 28.62
C ALA A 66 1.99 1.44 28.10
N GLU A 67 2.08 1.91 26.86
CA GLU A 67 3.31 2.46 26.25
C GLU A 67 3.67 3.86 26.78
N GLY A 68 2.85 4.42 27.68
CA GLY A 68 3.09 5.70 28.35
C GLY A 68 2.61 6.92 27.58
N ALA A 69 1.78 6.76 26.54
CA ALA A 69 1.18 7.88 25.84
C ALA A 69 0.25 8.66 26.78
N GLN A 70 0.31 9.99 26.71
CA GLN A 70 -0.49 10.90 27.54
C GLN A 70 -1.63 11.55 26.75
N ARG A 71 -1.49 11.61 25.43
CA ARG A 71 -2.56 12.02 24.50
C ARG A 71 -2.69 10.99 23.40
N CYS A 72 -3.93 10.66 23.05
CA CYS A 72 -4.24 9.74 21.97
C CYS A 72 -5.16 10.42 20.96
N TYR A 73 -4.68 10.56 19.73
CA TYR A 73 -5.44 11.04 18.59
C TYR A 73 -5.96 9.83 17.81
N VAL A 74 -7.21 9.89 17.36
CA VAL A 74 -7.74 8.94 16.38
C VAL A 74 -8.06 9.70 15.12
N ILE A 75 -7.49 9.26 14.00
CA ILE A 75 -7.76 9.81 12.68
C ILE A 75 -8.48 8.76 11.82
N SER A 76 -9.33 9.22 10.92
CA SER A 76 -9.82 8.38 9.83
C SER A 76 -9.74 9.15 8.52
N THR A 77 -9.16 8.50 7.52
CA THR A 77 -9.00 9.09 6.19
C THR A 77 -10.18 8.71 5.28
N ALA A 78 -9.95 8.30 4.03
CA ALA A 78 -11.00 7.92 3.08
C ALA A 78 -11.89 6.74 3.55
N ALA A 79 -11.50 6.00 4.60
CA ALA A 79 -12.17 4.81 5.06
C ALA A 79 -13.63 5.05 5.52
N LEU A 80 -13.80 6.05 6.40
CA LEU A 80 -15.08 6.40 7.03
C LEU A 80 -15.68 7.72 6.50
N ARG A 81 -14.87 8.59 5.87
CA ARG A 81 -15.29 9.93 5.40
C ARG A 81 -16.56 9.92 4.54
N HIS A 82 -16.71 8.89 3.69
CA HIS A 82 -17.84 8.76 2.75
C HIS A 82 -18.84 7.67 3.15
N VAL A 83 -18.78 7.17 4.38
CA VAL A 83 -19.77 6.22 4.89
C VAL A 83 -20.99 7.02 5.34
N ALA A 84 -22.19 6.64 4.89
CA ALA A 84 -23.40 7.43 5.04
C ALA A 84 -23.84 7.65 6.50
N ASN A 85 -23.36 6.82 7.44
CA ASN A 85 -23.59 6.96 8.87
C ASN A 85 -22.31 7.30 9.66
N SER A 86 -21.36 8.04 9.07
CA SER A 86 -20.09 8.45 9.70
C SER A 86 -20.27 9.15 11.06
N GLU A 87 -21.23 10.07 11.18
CA GLU A 87 -21.55 10.75 12.44
C GLU A 87 -22.05 9.78 13.52
N GLN A 88 -22.91 8.83 13.14
CA GLN A 88 -23.38 7.77 14.04
C GLN A 88 -22.21 6.90 14.52
N ILE A 89 -21.28 6.56 13.62
CA ILE A 89 -20.08 5.78 13.95
C ILE A 89 -19.21 6.55 14.93
N ALA A 90 -18.97 7.85 14.69
CA ALA A 90 -18.16 8.68 15.57
C ALA A 90 -18.79 8.81 16.96
N ALA A 91 -20.10 9.06 17.05
CA ALA A 91 -20.83 9.13 18.31
C ALA A 91 -20.77 7.79 19.07
N PHE A 92 -20.98 6.66 18.37
CA PHE A 92 -20.90 5.34 18.95
C PHE A 92 -19.50 5.01 19.50
N VAL A 93 -18.45 5.32 18.73
CA VAL A 93 -17.06 5.14 19.17
C VAL A 93 -16.75 6.01 20.39
N HIS A 94 -17.19 7.26 20.39
CA HIS A 94 -16.99 8.16 21.52
C HIS A 94 -17.69 7.64 22.78
N GLU A 95 -18.97 7.24 22.69
CA GLU A 95 -19.72 6.67 23.82
C GLU A 95 -19.04 5.43 24.40
N LYS A 96 -18.53 4.53 23.54
CA LYS A 96 -17.93 3.26 23.97
C LYS A 96 -16.51 3.39 24.50
N THR A 97 -15.73 4.33 23.98
CA THR A 97 -14.26 4.34 24.18
C THR A 97 -13.73 5.66 24.75
N GLY A 98 -14.51 6.73 24.71
CA GLY A 98 -14.07 8.10 25.00
C GLY A 98 -13.17 8.71 23.93
N LEU A 99 -12.94 8.04 22.79
CA LEU A 99 -12.12 8.53 21.70
C LEU A 99 -12.95 9.33 20.70
N THR A 100 -12.41 10.46 20.24
CA THR A 100 -12.99 11.26 19.15
C THR A 100 -12.25 10.95 17.85
N ILE A 101 -13.02 10.68 16.79
CA ILE A 101 -12.46 10.45 15.45
C ILE A 101 -12.31 11.79 14.73
N ASN A 102 -11.08 12.12 14.37
CA ASN A 102 -10.75 13.25 13.49
C ASN A 102 -10.84 12.77 12.04
N PHE A 103 -11.81 13.27 11.28
CA PHE A 103 -11.92 12.95 9.86
C PHE A 103 -10.95 13.82 9.06
N ILE A 104 -9.98 13.18 8.43
CA ILE A 104 -8.95 13.85 7.64
C ILE A 104 -9.43 13.93 6.21
N ASP A 105 -9.48 15.12 5.62
CA ASP A 105 -9.77 15.29 4.19
C ASP A 105 -8.59 14.86 3.30
N GLU A 106 -8.84 14.68 2.01
CA GLU A 106 -7.84 14.16 1.07
C GLU A 106 -6.61 15.10 0.94
N PRO A 107 -6.74 16.43 0.75
CA PRO A 107 -5.58 17.31 0.73
C PRO A 107 -4.78 17.27 2.05
N THR A 108 -5.45 17.11 3.20
CA THR A 108 -4.79 17.01 4.51
C THR A 108 -4.03 15.71 4.65
N GLU A 109 -4.59 14.59 4.18
CA GLU A 109 -3.92 13.28 4.16
C GLU A 109 -2.63 13.35 3.34
N ALA A 110 -2.72 13.85 2.10
CA ALA A 110 -1.56 14.06 1.23
C ALA A 110 -0.51 14.99 1.87
N TYR A 111 -0.97 16.06 2.55
CA TYR A 111 -0.08 16.99 3.25
C TYR A 111 0.61 16.36 4.46
N CYS A 112 -0.10 15.53 5.23
CA CYS A 112 0.51 14.75 6.31
C CYS A 112 1.61 13.84 5.76
N ASP A 113 1.34 13.11 4.68
CA ASP A 113 2.36 12.24 4.05
C ASP A 113 3.56 13.05 3.57
N TYR A 114 3.34 14.20 2.94
CA TYR A 114 4.41 15.11 2.55
C TYR A 114 5.29 15.52 3.74
N ILE A 115 4.68 15.98 4.84
CA ILE A 115 5.40 16.42 6.05
C ILE A 115 6.20 15.26 6.66
N ALA A 116 5.62 14.06 6.72
CA ALA A 116 6.29 12.87 7.24
C ALA A 116 7.50 12.42 6.41
N ASN A 117 7.60 12.88 5.16
CA ASN A 117 8.54 12.38 4.15
C ASN A 117 9.44 13.45 3.53
N LEU A 118 9.54 14.63 4.16
CA LEU A 118 10.37 15.76 3.67
C LEU A 118 11.84 15.39 3.43
N SER A 119 12.41 14.46 4.20
CA SER A 119 13.79 14.02 4.03
C SER A 119 14.08 13.43 2.64
N TYR A 120 13.06 12.83 1.99
CA TYR A 120 13.18 12.26 0.66
C TYR A 120 13.22 13.30 -0.46
N ARG A 121 12.98 14.59 -0.17
CA ARG A 121 13.17 15.68 -1.14
C ARG A 121 14.60 15.78 -1.68
N SER A 122 15.57 15.22 -0.94
CA SER A 122 16.98 15.15 -1.36
C SER A 122 17.23 14.25 -2.58
N TYR A 123 16.29 13.37 -2.95
CA TYR A 123 16.37 12.56 -4.17
C TYR A 123 16.05 13.39 -5.43
N ASP A 124 16.67 13.03 -6.57
CA ASP A 124 16.39 13.70 -7.85
C ASP A 124 14.92 13.58 -8.24
N ARG A 125 14.28 14.73 -8.48
CA ARG A 125 12.87 14.91 -8.89
C ARG A 125 11.96 13.87 -8.23
N ALA A 126 11.86 13.95 -6.91
CA ALA A 126 11.15 12.98 -6.08
C ALA A 126 9.65 13.25 -6.03
N VAL A 127 8.86 12.19 -6.25
CA VAL A 127 7.40 12.21 -6.09
C VAL A 127 6.99 11.17 -5.05
N LEU A 128 6.17 11.59 -4.09
CA LEU A 128 5.54 10.71 -3.10
C LEU A 128 4.26 10.13 -3.69
N ILE A 129 4.01 8.83 -3.43
CA ILE A 129 2.81 8.11 -3.83
C ILE A 129 2.33 7.28 -2.63
N ASP A 130 1.22 7.66 -1.99
CA ASP A 130 0.52 6.79 -1.04
C ASP A 130 -0.55 5.96 -1.77
N LEU A 131 -0.61 4.68 -1.43
CA LEU A 131 -1.56 3.72 -1.97
C LEU A 131 -2.51 3.22 -0.88
N GLY A 132 -3.51 4.05 -0.64
CA GLY A 132 -4.65 3.74 0.21
C GLY A 132 -5.57 2.65 -0.36
N GLY A 133 -6.44 2.16 0.52
CA GLY A 133 -7.49 1.21 0.14
C GLY A 133 -8.60 1.88 -0.68
N LYS A 134 -8.97 3.12 -0.32
CA LYS A 134 -10.05 3.89 -0.95
C LYS A 134 -9.60 5.21 -1.58
N SER A 135 -8.33 5.57 -1.41
CA SER A 135 -7.75 6.76 -2.03
C SER A 135 -6.31 6.49 -2.50
N ILE A 136 -5.78 7.41 -3.31
CA ILE A 136 -4.39 7.47 -3.73
C ILE A 136 -3.98 8.94 -3.69
N GLU A 137 -2.86 9.22 -3.03
CA GLU A 137 -2.29 10.55 -2.86
C GLU A 137 -0.95 10.63 -3.60
N ILE A 138 -0.70 11.73 -4.30
CA ILE A 138 0.51 11.97 -5.07
C ILE A 138 1.01 13.39 -4.81
N CYS A 139 2.25 13.50 -4.30
CA CYS A 139 2.85 14.78 -3.95
C CYS A 139 4.21 14.94 -4.64
N ASP A 140 4.38 16.01 -5.41
CA ASP A 140 5.71 16.45 -5.84
C ASP A 140 6.47 17.02 -4.63
N LEU A 141 7.55 16.37 -4.21
CA LEU A 141 8.29 16.79 -3.00
C LEU A 141 9.05 18.12 -3.19
N SER A 142 9.13 18.65 -4.41
CA SER A 142 9.65 19.99 -4.66
C SER A 142 8.64 21.10 -4.31
N LYS A 143 7.35 20.76 -4.26
CA LYS A 143 6.24 21.65 -3.90
C LYS A 143 6.01 21.64 -2.39
N SER A 144 5.53 22.75 -1.84
CA SER A 144 5.26 22.90 -0.40
C SER A 144 3.81 23.20 -0.08
N GLU A 145 3.02 23.59 -1.08
CA GLU A 145 1.63 23.98 -0.88
C GLU A 145 0.70 22.78 -0.97
N LYS A 146 -0.20 22.66 0.01
CA LYS A 146 -1.25 21.63 0.08
C LYS A 146 -2.10 21.56 -1.20
N ALA A 147 -2.36 22.71 -1.83
CA ALA A 147 -3.16 22.81 -3.05
C ALA A 147 -2.47 22.26 -4.31
N GLU A 148 -1.15 22.00 -4.28
CA GLU A 148 -0.40 21.42 -5.40
C GLU A 148 -0.34 19.88 -5.34
N MET A 149 -0.96 19.28 -4.32
CA MET A 149 -0.99 17.84 -4.12
C MET A 149 -2.20 17.23 -4.83
N PHE A 150 -2.01 16.08 -5.45
CA PHE A 150 -3.09 15.35 -6.10
C PHE A 150 -3.60 14.28 -5.15
N GLY A 151 -4.90 14.20 -4.97
CA GLY A 151 -5.53 13.02 -4.43
C GLY A 151 -6.60 12.48 -5.38
N PHE A 152 -6.93 11.22 -5.17
CA PHE A 152 -7.92 10.51 -5.95
C PHE A 152 -8.83 9.76 -5.00
N GLU A 153 -10.14 10.00 -5.10
CA GLU A 153 -11.20 9.26 -4.38
C GLU A 153 -11.44 7.84 -4.94
N PHE A 154 -10.36 7.12 -5.23
CA PHE A 154 -10.38 5.68 -5.45
C PHE A 154 -9.04 5.08 -5.01
N GLY A 155 -9.09 3.91 -4.38
CA GLY A 155 -7.88 3.21 -3.95
C GLY A 155 -7.81 1.78 -4.45
N LEU A 156 -6.91 1.00 -3.87
CA LEU A 156 -6.65 -0.37 -4.30
C LEU A 156 -7.83 -1.32 -4.10
N VAL A 157 -8.62 -1.12 -3.05
CA VAL A 157 -9.84 -1.91 -2.77
C VAL A 157 -10.91 -1.57 -3.81
N ASP A 158 -11.07 -0.30 -4.20
CA ASP A 158 -12.01 0.09 -5.23
C ASP A 158 -11.61 -0.42 -6.61
N LEU A 159 -10.32 -0.32 -6.95
CA LEU A 159 -9.79 -0.88 -8.21
C LEU A 159 -10.01 -2.39 -8.27
N ASN A 160 -9.75 -3.10 -7.18
CA ASN A 160 -10.00 -4.54 -7.12
C ASN A 160 -11.49 -4.84 -7.32
N ARG A 161 -12.36 -4.30 -6.45
CA ARG A 161 -13.81 -4.52 -6.49
C ARG A 161 -14.43 -4.21 -7.85
N LYS A 162 -13.93 -3.18 -8.55
CA LYS A 162 -14.47 -2.73 -9.83
C LYS A 162 -14.01 -3.57 -11.02
N PHE A 163 -12.81 -4.13 -10.98
CA PHE A 163 -12.18 -4.69 -12.18
C PHE A 163 -11.71 -6.13 -12.05
N VAL A 164 -11.62 -6.70 -10.85
CA VAL A 164 -11.01 -8.01 -10.63
C VAL A 164 -12.08 -8.99 -10.18
N GLY A 165 -12.38 -9.98 -11.01
CA GLY A 165 -13.44 -10.96 -10.72
C GLY A 165 -13.07 -12.01 -9.67
N ASN A 166 -11.77 -12.22 -9.41
CA ASN A 166 -11.25 -13.17 -8.43
C ASN A 166 -10.19 -12.50 -7.53
N ILE A 167 -9.12 -13.21 -7.18
CA ILE A 167 -8.03 -12.68 -6.34
C ILE A 167 -7.02 -11.89 -7.18
N TYR A 168 -6.62 -12.43 -8.33
CA TYR A 168 -5.64 -11.82 -9.22
C TYR A 168 -6.29 -11.40 -10.54
N PRO A 169 -5.95 -10.22 -11.08
CA PRO A 169 -6.51 -9.77 -12.34
C PRO A 169 -5.96 -10.57 -13.52
N THR A 170 -6.86 -10.93 -14.43
CA THR A 170 -6.55 -11.45 -15.77
C THR A 170 -5.95 -10.36 -16.66
N GLU A 171 -5.41 -10.73 -17.81
CA GLU A 171 -4.81 -9.75 -18.74
C GLU A 171 -5.80 -8.66 -19.20
N ASP A 172 -7.06 -9.01 -19.42
CA ASP A 172 -8.08 -8.06 -19.87
C ASP A 172 -8.55 -7.14 -18.74
N GLU A 173 -8.64 -7.65 -17.52
CA GLU A 173 -8.88 -6.84 -16.32
C GLU A 173 -7.71 -5.88 -16.07
N VAL A 174 -6.46 -6.34 -16.24
CA VAL A 174 -5.26 -5.48 -16.19
C VAL A 174 -5.34 -4.36 -17.25
N LYS A 175 -5.76 -4.65 -18.48
CA LYS A 175 -5.96 -3.62 -19.52
C LYS A 175 -7.03 -2.61 -19.10
N SER A 176 -8.11 -3.08 -18.49
CA SER A 176 -9.21 -2.24 -18.00
C SER A 176 -8.79 -1.31 -16.87
N ILE A 177 -8.06 -1.81 -15.87
CA ILE A 177 -7.45 -1.02 -14.79
C ILE A 177 -6.54 0.05 -15.37
N ARG A 178 -5.63 -0.32 -16.29
CA ARG A 178 -4.71 0.64 -16.94
C ARG A 178 -5.45 1.74 -17.68
N LYS A 179 -6.50 1.40 -18.43
CA LYS A 179 -7.31 2.38 -19.17
C LYS A 179 -8.03 3.33 -18.22
N TYR A 180 -8.59 2.81 -17.14
CA TYR A 180 -9.26 3.61 -16.11
C TYR A 180 -8.30 4.60 -15.44
N LEU A 181 -7.16 4.11 -14.97
CA LEU A 181 -6.14 4.93 -14.31
C LEU A 181 -5.62 6.03 -15.21
N LYS A 182 -5.25 5.71 -16.46
CA LYS A 182 -4.83 6.72 -17.44
C LYS A 182 -5.88 7.82 -17.61
N LYS A 183 -7.14 7.44 -17.85
CA LYS A 183 -8.24 8.41 -18.00
C LYS A 183 -8.38 9.32 -16.77
N LYS A 184 -8.25 8.77 -15.56
CA LYS A 184 -8.34 9.54 -14.31
C LYS A 184 -7.16 10.49 -14.14
N PHE A 185 -5.95 10.02 -14.39
CA PHE A 185 -4.73 10.83 -14.29
C PHE A 185 -4.68 11.93 -15.35
N ASP A 186 -5.10 11.65 -16.58
CA ASP A 186 -5.19 12.64 -17.65
C ASP A 186 -6.24 13.72 -17.32
N ALA A 187 -7.41 13.32 -16.78
CA ALA A 187 -8.44 14.27 -16.37
C ALA A 187 -8.00 15.19 -15.23
N ALA A 188 -7.13 14.71 -14.34
CA ALA A 188 -6.54 15.49 -13.26
C ALA A 188 -5.31 16.30 -13.72
N SER A 189 -4.91 16.24 -14.98
CA SER A 189 -3.67 16.85 -15.49
C SER A 189 -2.43 16.43 -14.70
N LEU A 190 -2.39 15.18 -14.23
CA LEU A 190 -1.26 14.64 -13.48
C LEU A 190 0.00 14.69 -14.37
N PRO A 191 1.20 15.03 -13.84
CA PRO A 191 2.40 15.18 -14.68
C PRO A 191 2.75 13.96 -15.53
N GLU A 192 3.45 14.18 -16.66
CA GLU A 192 3.82 13.15 -17.64
C GLU A 192 5.32 12.75 -17.58
N GLU A 193 5.80 12.05 -18.60
CA GLU A 193 7.09 11.36 -18.62
C GLU A 193 8.26 12.34 -18.54
N GLY A 194 9.25 12.01 -17.72
CA GLY A 194 10.42 12.86 -17.50
C GLY A 194 10.22 13.93 -16.43
N THR A 195 9.05 14.00 -15.78
CA THR A 195 8.84 14.91 -14.65
C THR A 195 9.57 14.43 -13.40
N PHE A 196 9.54 13.12 -13.12
CA PHE A 196 10.12 12.55 -11.90
C PHE A 196 11.15 11.46 -12.21
N ALA A 197 12.15 11.34 -11.32
CA ALA A 197 13.17 10.29 -11.40
C ALA A 197 12.99 9.24 -10.29
N THR A 198 12.54 9.70 -9.12
CA THR A 198 12.43 8.89 -7.91
C THR A 198 10.98 8.85 -7.42
N ALA A 199 10.44 7.67 -7.18
CA ALA A 199 9.16 7.51 -6.49
C ALA A 199 9.38 7.11 -5.04
N VAL A 200 8.75 7.81 -4.10
CA VAL A 200 8.70 7.48 -2.68
C VAL A 200 7.34 6.88 -2.38
N LEU A 201 7.28 5.58 -2.18
CA LEU A 201 6.03 4.89 -1.90
C LEU A 201 5.73 4.91 -0.41
N VAL A 202 4.49 5.23 -0.08
CA VAL A 202 3.98 5.31 1.28
C VAL A 202 2.84 4.30 1.47
N GLY A 203 2.58 3.95 2.73
CA GLY A 203 1.45 3.12 3.11
C GLY A 203 1.73 1.62 3.19
N ALA A 204 0.81 0.89 3.83
CA ALA A 204 0.96 -0.55 4.09
C ALA A 204 1.05 -1.39 2.81
N SER A 205 0.43 -0.93 1.72
CA SER A 205 0.47 -1.62 0.42
C SER A 205 1.85 -1.47 -0.25
N ALA A 206 2.51 -0.32 -0.08
CA ALA A 206 3.87 -0.11 -0.54
C ALA A 206 4.88 -0.99 0.22
N MET A 207 4.72 -1.09 1.54
CA MET A 207 5.50 -2.00 2.39
C MET A 207 5.36 -3.46 1.94
N ALA A 208 4.13 -3.93 1.71
CA ALA A 208 3.91 -5.28 1.20
C ALA A 208 4.55 -5.52 -0.17
N ILE A 209 4.51 -4.54 -1.07
CA ILE A 209 5.22 -4.62 -2.36
C ILE A 209 6.73 -4.76 -2.15
N TYR A 210 7.31 -4.02 -1.19
CA TYR A 210 8.72 -4.15 -0.85
C TYR A 210 9.06 -5.52 -0.29
N ASP A 211 8.29 -6.04 0.66
CA ASP A 211 8.61 -7.33 1.31
C ASP A 211 8.59 -8.48 0.31
N ILE A 212 7.59 -8.49 -0.58
CA ILE A 212 7.50 -9.40 -1.72
C ILE A 212 8.67 -9.21 -2.69
N TYR A 213 9.02 -7.95 -3.01
CA TYR A 213 10.15 -7.63 -3.88
C TYR A 213 11.46 -8.14 -3.30
N ALA A 214 11.69 -7.94 -2.00
CA ALA A 214 12.92 -8.31 -1.34
C ALA A 214 13.13 -9.83 -1.36
N ASP A 215 12.07 -10.62 -1.14
CA ASP A 215 12.13 -12.08 -1.30
C ASP A 215 12.36 -12.49 -2.77
N PHE A 216 11.60 -11.90 -3.70
CA PHE A 216 11.71 -12.18 -5.14
C PHE A 216 13.10 -11.87 -5.71
N ALA A 217 13.68 -10.73 -5.33
CA ALA A 217 14.94 -10.22 -5.84
C ALA A 217 16.14 -10.66 -4.99
N LYS A 218 15.91 -11.34 -3.86
CA LYS A 218 16.92 -11.61 -2.82
C LYS A 218 17.66 -10.34 -2.44
N ALA A 219 16.90 -9.26 -2.24
CA ALA A 219 17.46 -7.96 -1.90
C ALA A 219 17.96 -7.99 -0.46
N ASP A 220 19.06 -7.27 -0.22
CA ASP A 220 19.47 -6.95 1.14
C ASP A 220 18.39 -6.08 1.79
N ARG A 221 18.02 -6.44 3.01
CA ARG A 221 17.01 -5.73 3.81
C ARG A 221 17.65 -4.75 4.79
N THR A 222 18.98 -4.65 4.82
CA THR A 222 19.67 -3.63 5.62
C THR A 222 19.58 -2.26 4.95
N GLY A 223 19.32 -1.22 5.74
CA GLY A 223 19.25 0.15 5.27
C GLY A 223 17.97 0.50 4.49
N ALA A 224 18.13 1.35 3.47
CA ALA A 224 17.01 1.94 2.74
C ALA A 224 16.27 0.92 1.87
N ARG A 225 14.94 0.99 1.88
CA ARG A 225 14.06 0.10 1.10
C ARG A 225 13.97 0.54 -0.36
N ILE A 226 14.93 0.10 -1.15
CA ILE A 226 15.05 0.49 -2.56
C ILE A 226 14.56 -0.65 -3.48
N ILE A 227 13.76 -0.28 -4.46
CA ILE A 227 13.25 -1.15 -5.52
C ILE A 227 13.77 -0.63 -6.86
N GLU A 228 14.49 -1.49 -7.60
CA GLU A 228 14.92 -1.16 -8.96
C GLU A 228 13.75 -1.30 -9.94
N TYR A 229 13.44 -0.27 -10.73
CA TYR A 229 12.29 -0.32 -11.65
C TYR A 229 12.37 -1.48 -12.66
N LYS A 230 13.58 -1.86 -13.12
CA LYS A 230 13.78 -3.03 -14.00
C LYS A 230 13.35 -4.34 -13.34
N LYS A 231 13.72 -4.56 -12.08
CA LYS A 231 13.35 -5.75 -11.30
C LYS A 231 11.88 -5.70 -10.89
N TYR A 232 11.35 -4.51 -10.57
CA TYR A 232 9.93 -4.31 -10.32
C TYR A 232 9.06 -4.77 -11.50
N LYS A 233 9.43 -4.45 -12.74
CA LYS A 233 8.70 -4.95 -13.93
C LYS A 233 8.66 -6.48 -14.00
N LYS A 234 9.72 -7.16 -13.57
CA LYS A 234 9.76 -8.64 -13.49
C LYS A 234 8.87 -9.15 -12.36
N LEU A 235 8.88 -8.47 -11.20
CA LEU A 235 7.98 -8.79 -10.09
C LEU A 235 6.51 -8.66 -10.50
N VAL A 236 6.13 -7.58 -11.19
CA VAL A 236 4.75 -7.41 -11.68
C VAL A 236 4.35 -8.57 -12.60
N LYS A 237 5.25 -9.01 -13.49
CA LYS A 237 4.99 -10.20 -14.34
C LYS A 237 4.78 -11.45 -13.48
N ARG A 238 5.64 -11.67 -12.48
CA ARG A 238 5.53 -12.82 -11.55
C ARG A 238 4.21 -12.80 -10.77
N LEU A 239 3.79 -11.65 -10.26
CA LEU A 239 2.54 -11.49 -9.51
C LEU A 239 1.29 -11.73 -10.38
N LEU A 240 1.34 -11.37 -11.66
CA LEU A 240 0.20 -11.49 -12.58
C LEU A 240 0.12 -12.85 -13.28
N GLU A 241 1.24 -13.51 -13.54
CA GLU A 241 1.31 -14.69 -14.40
C GLU A 241 1.98 -15.91 -13.73
N GLY A 242 2.68 -15.71 -12.61
CA GLY A 242 3.44 -16.77 -11.94
C GLY A 242 2.57 -17.85 -11.32
N ALA A 243 2.95 -19.11 -11.50
CA ALA A 243 2.26 -20.26 -10.89
C ALA A 243 2.38 -20.28 -9.35
N ASP A 244 3.49 -19.77 -8.81
CA ASP A 244 3.80 -19.65 -7.38
C ASP A 244 3.42 -18.30 -6.77
N ARG A 245 2.76 -17.41 -7.53
CA ARG A 245 2.46 -16.03 -7.08
C ARG A 245 1.76 -16.00 -5.74
N SER A 246 0.83 -16.93 -5.50
CA SER A 246 0.11 -17.04 -4.24
C SER A 246 1.04 -17.39 -3.09
N SER A 247 1.96 -18.33 -3.28
CA SER A 247 2.94 -18.70 -2.27
C SER A 247 3.86 -17.52 -1.93
N LEU A 248 4.32 -16.79 -2.95
CA LEU A 248 5.16 -15.60 -2.75
C LEU A 248 4.43 -14.51 -1.95
N VAL A 249 3.16 -14.24 -2.28
CA VAL A 249 2.35 -13.24 -1.58
C VAL A 249 2.01 -13.69 -0.16
N LEU A 250 1.55 -14.93 0.03
CA LEU A 250 1.16 -15.45 1.34
C LEU A 250 2.34 -15.55 2.32
N LYS A 251 3.55 -15.80 1.82
CA LYS A 251 4.76 -15.82 2.64
C LYS A 251 5.13 -14.43 3.18
N ASN A 252 4.89 -13.37 2.42
CA ASN A 252 5.44 -12.04 2.71
C ASN A 252 4.38 -11.02 3.16
N ALA A 253 3.16 -11.09 2.63
CA ALA A 253 2.07 -10.14 2.91
C ALA A 253 0.69 -10.81 2.70
N PRO A 254 0.34 -11.86 3.49
CA PRO A 254 -0.88 -12.64 3.28
C PRO A 254 -2.15 -11.80 3.35
N GLU A 255 -2.19 -10.77 4.20
CA GLU A 255 -3.31 -9.85 4.35
C GLU A 255 -3.54 -8.94 3.14
N LYS A 256 -2.55 -8.83 2.24
CA LYS A 256 -2.62 -8.03 1.01
C LYS A 256 -2.96 -8.85 -0.23
N VAL A 257 -3.25 -10.15 -0.09
CA VAL A 257 -3.47 -11.06 -1.22
C VAL A 257 -4.50 -10.55 -2.23
N TYR A 258 -5.58 -9.92 -1.76
CA TYR A 258 -6.60 -9.36 -2.62
C TYR A 258 -6.08 -8.11 -3.36
N VAL A 259 -5.40 -7.18 -2.69
CA VAL A 259 -5.08 -5.87 -3.29
C VAL A 259 -3.75 -5.83 -4.05
N ILE A 260 -2.86 -6.80 -3.85
CA ILE A 260 -1.48 -6.73 -4.36
C ILE A 260 -1.41 -6.71 -5.91
N GLY A 261 -2.31 -7.42 -6.58
CA GLY A 261 -2.38 -7.42 -8.05
C GLY A 261 -2.76 -6.04 -8.60
N ALA A 262 -3.74 -5.39 -7.99
CA ALA A 262 -4.15 -4.03 -8.34
C ALA A 262 -3.03 -3.02 -8.05
N ALA A 263 -2.35 -3.15 -6.90
CA ALA A 263 -1.22 -2.31 -6.51
C ALA A 263 -0.07 -2.40 -7.53
N ALA A 264 0.29 -3.63 -7.91
CA ALA A 264 1.31 -3.90 -8.92
C ALA A 264 1.02 -3.24 -10.28
N VAL A 265 -0.26 -3.23 -10.68
CA VAL A 265 -0.69 -2.59 -11.93
C VAL A 265 -0.71 -1.07 -11.80
N ALA A 266 -1.24 -0.53 -10.70
CA ALA A 266 -1.35 0.92 -10.48
C ALA A 266 0.01 1.59 -10.44
N LEU A 267 0.95 1.06 -9.65
CA LEU A 267 2.33 1.54 -9.58
C LEU A 267 3.04 1.43 -10.93
N LYS A 268 2.86 0.33 -11.66
CA LYS A 268 3.44 0.21 -13.02
C LYS A 268 2.91 1.27 -13.99
N VAL A 269 1.67 1.71 -13.85
CA VAL A 269 1.11 2.83 -14.64
C VAL A 269 1.76 4.14 -14.23
N LEU A 270 1.84 4.43 -12.93
CA LEU A 270 2.43 5.66 -12.40
C LEU A 270 3.93 5.77 -12.73
N PHE A 271 4.72 4.73 -12.48
CA PHE A 271 6.16 4.73 -12.77
C PHE A 271 6.43 4.93 -14.26
N LYS A 272 5.63 4.29 -15.13
CA LYS A 272 5.74 4.52 -16.57
C LYS A 272 5.32 5.93 -16.95
N ARG A 273 4.25 6.47 -16.35
CA ARG A 273 3.77 7.83 -16.63
C ARG A 273 4.84 8.85 -16.27
N PHE A 274 5.49 8.70 -15.14
CA PHE A 274 6.45 9.68 -14.62
C PHE A 274 7.87 9.52 -15.17
N GLY A 275 8.24 8.33 -15.63
CA GLY A 275 9.62 8.02 -16.04
C GLY A 275 10.53 7.63 -14.86
N VAL A 276 9.96 7.04 -13.81
CA VAL A 276 10.68 6.67 -12.58
C VAL A 276 11.73 5.60 -12.85
N GLU A 277 12.92 5.81 -12.28
CA GLU A 277 14.06 4.89 -12.37
C GLU A 277 14.33 4.21 -11.03
N THR A 278 14.26 5.00 -9.95
CA THR A 278 14.48 4.56 -8.57
C THR A 278 13.17 4.62 -7.79
N ILE A 279 12.88 3.57 -7.05
CA ILE A 279 11.72 3.51 -6.17
C ILE A 279 12.25 3.31 -4.75
N VAL A 280 11.78 4.13 -3.82
CA VAL A 280 12.11 4.05 -2.39
C VAL A 280 10.81 3.85 -1.63
N VAL A 281 10.83 3.11 -0.53
CA VAL A 281 9.65 2.87 0.31
C VAL A 281 9.86 3.50 1.67
N SER A 282 8.91 4.32 2.09
CA SER A 282 8.95 5.02 3.37
C SER A 282 8.32 4.19 4.50
N GLU A 283 8.80 4.45 5.72
CA GLU A 283 8.26 3.93 6.98
C GLU A 283 7.25 4.83 7.67
N SER A 284 7.09 6.03 7.13
CA SER A 284 6.33 7.12 7.72
C SER A 284 5.23 7.55 6.74
N GLY A 285 4.09 7.97 7.28
CA GLY A 285 3.00 8.49 6.47
C GLY A 285 2.08 9.38 7.30
N VAL A 286 0.78 9.26 7.04
CA VAL A 286 -0.24 10.15 7.57
C VAL A 286 -0.19 10.33 9.10
N LYS A 287 0.11 9.29 9.87
CA LYS A 287 0.15 9.37 11.35
C LYS A 287 1.28 10.25 11.85
N GLU A 288 2.49 10.02 11.36
CA GLU A 288 3.68 10.79 11.72
C GLU A 288 3.54 12.26 11.29
N GLY A 289 3.01 12.48 10.07
CA GLY A 289 2.73 13.81 9.54
C GLY A 289 1.66 14.57 10.30
N TYR A 290 0.55 13.92 10.59
CA TYR A 290 -0.56 14.48 11.37
C TYR A 290 -0.09 14.88 12.76
N LEU A 291 0.63 13.98 13.45
CA LEU A 291 1.17 14.29 14.77
C LEU A 291 2.07 15.52 14.72
N ARG A 292 2.94 15.61 13.72
CA ARG A 292 3.83 16.77 13.55
C ARG A 292 3.03 18.05 13.36
N LEU A 293 2.04 18.05 12.49
CA LEU A 293 1.22 19.22 12.21
C LEU A 293 0.41 19.70 13.41
N VAL A 294 -0.20 18.79 14.17
CA VAL A 294 -0.96 19.13 15.37
C VAL A 294 -0.05 19.70 16.46
N LEU A 295 1.12 19.11 16.68
CA LEU A 295 2.08 19.61 17.67
C LEU A 295 2.70 20.95 17.27
N ASP A 296 2.87 21.20 15.98
CA ASP A 296 3.32 22.49 15.44
C ASP A 296 2.18 23.54 15.39
N GLY A 297 0.94 23.19 15.77
CA GLY A 297 -0.21 24.08 15.76
C GLY A 297 -0.72 24.45 14.36
N ARG A 298 -0.42 23.62 13.36
CA ARG A 298 -0.73 23.83 11.93
C ARG A 298 -1.97 23.07 11.47
N GLU A 299 -2.42 22.11 12.28
CA GLU A 299 -3.70 21.41 12.13
C GLU A 299 -4.33 21.28 13.52
N GLU A 300 -5.65 21.31 13.59
CA GLU A 300 -6.40 21.06 14.83
C GLU A 300 -6.74 19.57 14.93
N GLY A 301 -6.79 19.05 16.15
CA GLY A 301 -7.07 17.64 16.37
C GLY A 301 -7.50 17.37 17.79
N ASP A 302 -8.67 16.75 17.93
CA ASP A 302 -9.17 16.28 19.21
C ASP A 302 -8.38 15.05 19.67
N TYR A 303 -8.11 14.99 20.97
CA TYR A 303 -7.41 13.88 21.60
C TYR A 303 -8.06 13.47 22.91
N ALA A 304 -7.94 12.19 23.24
CA ALA A 304 -8.21 11.70 24.57
C ALA A 304 -6.98 11.90 25.47
N LEU A 305 -7.19 12.38 26.69
CA LEU A 305 -6.18 12.35 27.74
C LEU A 305 -6.09 10.94 28.30
N LEU A 306 -4.87 10.40 28.31
CA LEU A 306 -4.58 9.11 28.90
C LEU A 306 -3.84 9.33 30.22
N THR A 307 -4.18 8.51 31.22
CA THR A 307 -3.45 8.46 32.49
C THR A 307 -2.58 7.21 32.46
N PRO A 308 -1.33 7.31 31.97
CA PRO A 308 -0.44 6.16 31.97
C PRO A 308 -0.21 5.69 33.41
N PRO A 309 0.03 4.39 33.63
CA PRO A 309 0.39 3.90 34.96
C PRO A 309 1.58 4.71 35.48
N ALA A 310 1.56 5.06 36.77
CA ALA A 310 2.70 5.72 37.42
C ALA A 310 3.95 4.92 37.08
N SER A 311 4.94 5.58 36.48
CA SER A 311 6.16 4.94 36.03
C SER A 311 6.78 4.17 37.19
N SER A 312 6.64 2.84 37.22
CA SER A 312 7.76 2.06 37.73
C SER A 312 8.91 2.39 36.78
N GLU A 313 10.02 2.81 37.35
CA GLU A 313 11.26 3.01 36.62
C GLU A 313 11.61 1.70 35.92
N ARG A 314 11.15 1.51 34.69
CA ARG A 314 11.93 0.74 33.73
C ARG A 314 13.00 1.70 33.25
N GLU A 315 14.04 1.84 34.08
CA GLU A 315 15.38 2.09 33.57
C GLU A 315 15.58 1.14 32.39
N ALA A 316 16.19 1.67 31.32
CA ALA A 316 16.63 0.88 30.20
C ALA A 316 17.60 -0.20 30.70
N ALA A 317 17.07 -1.35 31.08
CA ALA A 317 17.83 -2.57 31.08
C ALA A 317 18.26 -2.77 29.62
N ALA A 318 19.55 -2.56 29.37
CA ALA A 318 20.20 -3.14 28.20
C ALA A 318 19.72 -4.61 28.08
N PRO A 319 19.46 -5.12 26.88
CA PRO A 319 19.01 -6.49 26.74
C PRO A 319 20.10 -7.40 27.30
N GLU A 320 19.87 -7.97 28.48
CA GLU A 320 20.62 -9.15 28.90
C GLU A 320 20.26 -10.27 27.93
N ASP A 321 21.31 -10.94 27.46
CA ASP A 321 21.30 -12.02 26.48
C ASP A 321 20.23 -13.07 26.80
N VAL A 322 19.08 -12.97 26.13
CA VAL A 322 18.21 -14.11 25.94
C VAL A 322 18.85 -14.95 24.84
N MET A 323 19.64 -15.95 25.25
CA MET A 323 20.11 -17.03 24.39
C MET A 323 18.93 -17.59 23.59
N LEU A 324 18.89 -17.26 22.30
CA LEU A 324 18.08 -17.96 21.32
C LEU A 324 18.63 -19.38 21.21
N VAL A 325 17.80 -20.35 21.62
CA VAL A 325 18.04 -21.77 21.36
C VAL A 325 18.07 -21.95 19.83
N ALA A 326 19.24 -22.30 19.30
CA ALA A 326 19.42 -22.60 17.89
C ALA A 326 18.66 -23.89 17.54
N GLU A 327 17.83 -23.83 16.49
CA GLU A 327 17.36 -25.05 15.82
C GLU A 327 18.56 -25.76 15.16
N PRO A 328 18.68 -27.10 15.29
CA PRO A 328 19.82 -27.81 14.75
C PRO A 328 19.75 -27.89 13.22
N LYS A 329 20.88 -27.60 12.56
CA LYS A 329 21.09 -27.89 11.14
C LYS A 329 21.20 -29.40 10.92
N PRO A 330 20.72 -29.94 9.78
CA PRO A 330 20.98 -31.31 9.38
C PRO A 330 22.40 -31.36 8.82
N ASP A 331 23.26 -32.16 9.46
CA ASP A 331 24.46 -32.82 8.91
C ASP A 331 25.41 -33.05 10.08
N ASP A 332 25.22 -34.19 10.75
CA ASP A 332 26.24 -35.00 11.42
C ASP A 332 25.53 -36.14 12.14
N ALA A 333 25.13 -37.17 11.37
CA ALA A 333 24.70 -38.44 11.93
C ALA A 333 25.95 -39.29 12.21
N PRO A 334 26.26 -39.65 13.47
CA PRO A 334 27.30 -40.62 13.75
C PRO A 334 26.82 -42.03 13.37
N ALA A 335 27.73 -42.82 12.79
CA ALA A 335 27.52 -44.21 12.45
C ALA A 335 27.13 -45.03 13.69
N ALA A 336 26.05 -45.79 13.59
CA ALA A 336 25.66 -46.77 14.60
C ALA A 336 26.51 -48.05 14.46
N PRO A 337 26.97 -48.67 15.56
CA PRO A 337 27.75 -49.90 15.52
C PRO A 337 26.87 -51.14 15.25
N GLU A 338 27.43 -52.11 14.53
CA GLU A 338 26.82 -53.43 14.27
C GLU A 338 26.62 -54.25 15.56
N PRO A 339 25.51 -54.99 15.70
CA PRO A 339 25.39 -56.06 16.69
C PRO A 339 25.76 -57.45 16.10
N PRO A 340 26.24 -58.39 16.93
CA PRO A 340 26.85 -59.65 16.49
C PRO A 340 25.84 -60.74 16.12
N ALA A 341 26.34 -61.78 15.44
CA ALA A 341 25.59 -62.87 14.82
C ALA A 341 25.32 -64.10 15.72
N SER A 342 24.16 -64.75 15.44
CA SER A 342 23.75 -66.17 15.63
C SER A 342 23.44 -66.64 17.07
N GLU A 343 22.41 -67.44 17.38
CA GLU A 343 21.84 -68.66 16.76
C GLU A 343 20.35 -68.94 17.19
N PRO A 344 19.66 -69.97 16.64
CA PRO A 344 18.19 -69.99 16.43
C PRO A 344 17.39 -70.90 17.39
N ALA A 345 16.05 -70.69 17.47
CA ALA A 345 15.11 -71.74 17.87
C ALA A 345 13.65 -71.46 17.41
N ASP A 346 13.16 -72.39 16.59
CA ASP A 346 11.84 -73.01 16.44
C ASP A 346 10.50 -72.24 16.27
N ALA A 347 9.77 -72.72 15.26
CA ALA A 347 8.37 -72.44 14.93
C ALA A 347 7.40 -73.35 15.72
N PRO A 348 6.07 -73.06 15.73
CA PRO A 348 5.22 -73.79 14.78
C PRO A 348 3.97 -73.06 14.22
N GLN A 349 3.70 -73.39 12.95
CA GLN A 349 2.42 -73.62 12.20
C GLN A 349 1.06 -72.98 12.61
N SER A 350 0.49 -72.22 11.64
CA SER A 350 -0.88 -72.22 11.03
C SER A 350 -2.11 -72.76 11.80
N PRO A 351 -3.35 -72.20 11.62
CA PRO A 351 -4.03 -72.14 10.30
C PRO A 351 -5.04 -70.97 10.06
N ALA A 352 -5.49 -70.83 8.80
CA ALA A 352 -6.71 -70.12 8.35
C ALA A 352 -7.92 -71.12 8.31
N PRO A 353 -9.20 -70.78 7.99
CA PRO A 353 -9.76 -69.55 7.40
C PRO A 353 -11.17 -69.08 7.94
N GLU A 354 -11.73 -68.04 7.27
CA GLU A 354 -13.15 -67.73 7.00
C GLU A 354 -13.87 -66.49 7.60
N LYS A 355 -14.40 -65.70 6.64
CA LYS A 355 -15.73 -65.04 6.52
C LYS A 355 -15.96 -63.57 6.91
N SER A 356 -16.50 -62.86 5.90
CA SER A 356 -17.56 -61.82 5.96
C SER A 356 -17.12 -60.42 6.44
N SER A 357 -17.50 -59.26 5.88
CA SER A 357 -18.38 -58.83 4.78
C SER A 357 -18.17 -57.30 4.64
N ALA A 358 -18.15 -56.77 3.41
CA ALA A 358 -18.24 -55.33 3.15
C ALA A 358 -19.44 -55.03 2.22
N PRO A 359 -20.08 -53.86 2.39
CA PRO A 359 -20.53 -53.05 1.25
C PRO A 359 -20.28 -51.54 1.51
N ALA A 360 -20.29 -50.61 0.56
CA ALA A 360 -20.40 -50.59 -0.89
C ALA A 360 -19.91 -49.21 -1.39
N SER A 361 -19.31 -49.16 -2.58
CA SER A 361 -19.11 -47.93 -3.36
C SER A 361 -19.96 -48.01 -4.64
N ARG A 362 -20.71 -46.94 -4.95
CA ARG A 362 -21.53 -46.85 -6.17
C ARG A 362 -20.76 -46.12 -7.27
N ARG A 363 -20.50 -46.83 -8.36
CA ARG A 363 -19.98 -46.30 -9.63
C ARG A 363 -21.07 -46.27 -10.70
N ARG A 364 -20.91 -45.31 -11.61
CA ARG A 364 -21.70 -44.97 -12.79
C ARG A 364 -21.89 -46.14 -13.76
N GLY A 365 -23.10 -46.27 -14.31
CA GLY A 365 -23.41 -47.10 -15.48
C GLY A 365 -23.48 -46.26 -16.76
N ARG A 366 -23.03 -46.85 -17.87
CA ARG A 366 -23.15 -46.39 -19.26
C ARG A 366 -23.82 -47.53 -20.04
N PRO A 367 -24.65 -47.26 -21.06
CA PRO A 367 -24.84 -48.21 -22.15
C PRO A 367 -24.40 -47.65 -23.53
N LYS A 368 -24.00 -48.58 -24.41
CA LYS A 368 -23.57 -48.37 -25.81
C LYS A 368 -24.76 -48.44 -26.79
N LYS A 369 -24.54 -47.83 -27.98
CA LYS A 369 -25.37 -47.67 -29.20
C LYS A 369 -25.57 -48.95 -30.05
N THR A 370 -26.61 -48.97 -30.91
CA THR A 370 -26.62 -48.91 -32.43
C THR A 370 -28.09 -48.97 -32.99
N PRO A 371 -28.41 -48.83 -34.31
CA PRO A 371 -28.33 -47.62 -35.18
C PRO A 371 -29.58 -47.39 -36.12
N GLU A 372 -29.69 -46.20 -36.73
CA GLU A 372 -30.44 -45.77 -37.97
C GLU A 372 -30.91 -44.30 -37.77
N GLN A 373 -30.95 -43.34 -38.70
CA GLN A 373 -30.97 -43.29 -40.16
C GLN A 373 -30.40 -41.92 -40.63
N ALA A 374 -30.25 -41.76 -41.95
CA ALA A 374 -29.35 -40.84 -42.65
C ALA A 374 -29.89 -39.42 -42.99
N ALA A 375 -28.93 -38.51 -43.25
CA ALA A 375 -28.90 -37.36 -44.21
C ALA A 375 -29.88 -36.15 -43.98
N GLN A 376 -29.57 -34.86 -44.22
CA GLN A 376 -28.62 -34.15 -45.10
C GLN A 376 -28.18 -32.76 -44.50
N PRO A 377 -27.14 -32.08 -45.05
CA PRO A 377 -26.53 -30.85 -44.51
C PRO A 377 -26.64 -29.57 -45.40
N LYS A 378 -26.43 -28.38 -44.80
CA LYS A 378 -25.74 -27.13 -45.28
C LYS A 378 -26.40 -25.83 -44.73
N PRO A 379 -25.79 -24.62 -44.79
CA PRO A 379 -24.42 -24.26 -45.23
C PRO A 379 -23.61 -23.37 -44.26
N ALA A 380 -22.32 -23.23 -44.58
CA ALA A 380 -21.32 -22.38 -43.94
C ALA A 380 -21.48 -20.88 -44.24
N ALA A 381 -21.15 -20.05 -43.25
CA ALA A 381 -21.04 -18.59 -43.38
C ALA A 381 -19.57 -18.12 -43.30
N LYS A 382 -19.30 -17.03 -44.02
CA LYS A 382 -18.02 -16.57 -44.57
C LYS A 382 -17.09 -15.89 -43.55
N LYS A 383 -15.78 -16.09 -43.74
CA LYS A 383 -14.67 -15.27 -43.21
C LYS A 383 -14.74 -13.82 -43.76
N PRO A 384 -14.38 -12.79 -42.98
CA PRO A 384 -14.02 -11.49 -43.52
C PRO A 384 -12.53 -11.44 -43.90
N ALA A 385 -12.26 -10.77 -45.03
CA ALA A 385 -10.97 -10.64 -45.68
C ALA A 385 -10.07 -9.58 -45.02
N ALA A 386 -8.77 -9.86 -45.05
CA ALA A 386 -7.68 -8.96 -44.70
C ALA A 386 -7.48 -7.85 -45.75
N LYS A 387 -7.27 -6.60 -45.30
CA LYS A 387 -6.70 -5.52 -46.12
C LYS A 387 -5.18 -5.48 -45.91
N LYS A 388 -4.42 -5.60 -47.00
CA LYS A 388 -2.96 -5.35 -47.06
C LYS A 388 -2.70 -3.85 -47.32
N PRO A 389 -1.48 -3.35 -47.01
CA PRO A 389 -1.14 -1.92 -46.95
C PRO A 389 -0.64 -1.38 -48.30
N ALA A 390 -0.83 -0.08 -48.53
CA ALA A 390 -0.20 0.65 -49.62
C ALA A 390 1.16 1.23 -49.17
N ALA A 391 2.15 1.19 -50.08
CA ALA A 391 3.54 1.59 -49.86
C ALA A 391 3.88 2.98 -50.44
N LYS A 392 4.84 3.62 -49.73
CA LYS A 392 5.63 4.85 -49.93
C LYS A 392 5.94 5.37 -51.35
N LYS A 393 6.08 6.70 -51.46
CA LYS A 393 7.28 7.43 -52.02
C LYS A 393 7.25 8.96 -51.69
N PRO A 394 8.32 9.77 -51.91
CA PRO A 394 9.28 10.17 -50.87
C PRO A 394 9.45 11.69 -50.63
N ALA A 395 10.23 11.99 -49.57
CA ALA A 395 11.07 13.16 -49.23
C ALA A 395 10.89 14.53 -49.93
N ALA A 396 10.82 15.58 -49.11
CA ALA A 396 11.28 16.92 -49.44
C ALA A 396 12.12 17.51 -48.28
N GLU A 397 13.24 18.12 -48.67
CA GLU A 397 14.34 18.66 -47.85
C GLU A 397 13.96 19.87 -46.99
N LYS A 398 14.80 20.07 -45.97
CA LYS A 398 14.95 21.31 -45.17
C LYS A 398 15.31 22.50 -46.06
N PRO A 399 15.12 23.72 -45.52
CA PRO A 399 16.23 24.68 -45.51
C PRO A 399 16.74 24.93 -44.10
N ALA A 400 18.07 24.89 -43.98
CA ALA A 400 18.84 25.51 -42.92
C ALA A 400 18.80 27.05 -43.03
N VAL A 401 19.56 27.73 -42.15
CA VAL A 401 19.88 29.19 -42.05
C VAL A 401 19.21 29.81 -40.80
N LYS A 402 19.87 30.42 -39.82
CA LYS A 402 21.26 30.87 -39.63
C LYS A 402 21.52 31.08 -38.12
N LYS A 403 22.76 30.83 -37.69
CA LYS A 403 23.37 31.41 -36.48
C LYS A 403 23.38 32.95 -36.58
N ALA A 404 23.05 33.64 -35.50
CA ALA A 404 23.53 35.00 -35.22
C ALA A 404 23.40 35.31 -33.70
N GLU A 405 24.51 35.18 -32.98
CA GLU A 405 24.99 36.20 -32.03
C GLU A 405 26.23 36.83 -32.69
N PRO A 406 26.75 38.03 -32.32
CA PRO A 406 26.52 38.78 -31.07
C PRO A 406 26.30 40.31 -31.30
N ALA A 407 26.03 41.09 -30.23
CA ALA A 407 26.75 42.35 -29.94
C ALA A 407 26.18 43.09 -28.71
N GLN A 408 27.12 43.51 -27.86
CA GLN A 408 27.01 44.50 -26.79
C GLN A 408 26.98 45.94 -27.34
N ALA A 409 26.33 46.87 -26.62
CA ALA A 409 26.71 48.27 -26.34
C ALA A 409 25.43 49.05 -25.93
N ALA A 410 25.23 49.50 -24.69
CA ALA A 410 25.86 50.61 -23.96
C ALA A 410 25.14 51.97 -24.13
N LYS A 411 24.84 52.61 -22.97
CA LYS A 411 24.55 54.04 -22.69
C LYS A 411 23.17 54.56 -23.17
N SER A 412 22.46 55.49 -22.51
CA SER A 412 22.64 56.35 -21.32
C SER A 412 21.32 57.11 -21.06
N GLU A 413 21.18 57.73 -19.87
CA GLU A 413 20.30 58.90 -19.53
C GLU A 413 18.78 58.61 -19.37
N GLU A 414 17.99 59.22 -18.48
CA GLU A 414 18.17 60.29 -17.50
C GLU A 414 16.97 60.27 -16.51
N SER A 415 17.25 60.64 -15.26
CA SER A 415 16.45 61.45 -14.33
C SER A 415 14.91 61.59 -14.53
N SER A 416 14.14 61.29 -13.47
CA SER A 416 13.53 62.35 -12.64
C SER A 416 12.71 61.79 -11.47
N ALA A 417 13.04 62.27 -10.27
CA ALA A 417 12.22 62.16 -9.07
C ALA A 417 11.07 63.19 -9.08
N PRO A 418 10.12 63.10 -8.13
CA PRO A 418 10.04 64.24 -7.22
C PRO A 418 9.94 63.89 -5.73
N LYS A 419 10.30 64.93 -4.96
CA LYS A 419 10.54 65.00 -3.52
C LYS A 419 9.27 64.95 -2.65
N ARG A 420 9.43 64.29 -1.50
CA ARG A 420 9.04 64.66 -0.11
C ARG A 420 8.09 65.86 0.10
N ARG A 421 7.10 65.65 0.97
CA ARG A 421 6.69 66.43 2.19
C ARG A 421 5.34 65.86 2.65
N GLY A 422 4.99 65.62 3.91
CA GLY A 422 5.62 65.77 5.21
C GLY A 422 4.69 65.16 6.28
N ARG A 423 5.26 64.68 7.39
CA ARG A 423 4.57 64.50 8.68
C ARG A 423 4.31 65.90 9.29
N PRO A 424 3.38 66.12 10.25
CA PRO A 424 3.55 65.57 11.61
C PRO A 424 2.27 65.33 12.46
N LYS A 425 2.49 64.65 13.61
CA LYS A 425 1.82 64.75 14.95
C LYS A 425 0.36 64.26 15.08
N LYS A 426 0.06 63.25 15.93
CA LYS A 426 0.07 63.10 17.42
C LYS A 426 -1.36 63.27 17.99
N ASN A 427 -1.83 62.26 18.72
CA ASN A 427 -2.55 62.23 20.01
C ASN A 427 -3.11 60.79 20.12
N ALA A 428 -2.76 59.91 21.08
CA ALA A 428 -2.83 59.99 22.54
C ALA A 428 -4.26 60.27 23.04
N GLU A 429 -5.02 59.20 23.25
CA GLU A 429 -5.60 58.78 24.53
C GLU A 429 -5.78 57.26 24.54
#